data_AF-A0A957BIQ7-F1
#
_entry.id   AF-A0A957BIQ7-F1
#
_cell.length_a   1.000
_cell.length_b   1.000
_cell.length_c   1.000
_cell.angle_alpha   90.00
_cell.angle_beta   90.00
_cell.angle_gamma   90.00
#
_symmetry.space_group_name_H-M   'P 1'
#
loop_
_entity.id
_entity.type
_entity.pdbx_description
1 polymer ?
#
loop_
_entity_poly.entity_id
_entity_poly.type
_entity_poly.pdbx_seq_one_letter_code
_entity_poly.pdbx_strand_id
1 'polypeptide(L)'
;MEQFKTDFESKAKALFEEDLKLGKELGARGFPTMFFLNDSGNKEIVYGTRPYAFYEMAIIKLNANITKSEYAKDWETLFSKYHSLTAKEFSVLSGMPRKESENLLNGLSDSGRLEKLSTKNGSIWIRENTSL
;
A
#
# COMPACT_ATOMS: atom_id res chain seq x y z
N MET A 1 13.27 -4.46 -20.60
CA MET A 1 13.41 -2.98 -20.64
C MET A 1 12.86 -2.38 -21.93
N GLU A 2 13.02 -3.01 -23.10
CA GLU A 2 12.50 -2.50 -24.38
C GLU A 2 11.00 -2.14 -24.37
N GLN A 3 10.14 -3.00 -23.82
CA GLN A 3 8.69 -2.73 -23.73
C GLN A 3 8.39 -1.48 -22.88
N PHE A 4 9.02 -1.36 -21.70
CA PHE A 4 8.86 -0.19 -20.83
C PHE A 4 9.22 1.11 -21.56
N LYS A 5 10.35 1.12 -22.28
CA LYS A 5 10.78 2.28 -23.05
C LYS A 5 9.78 2.62 -24.16
N THR A 6 9.34 1.61 -24.90
CA THR A 6 8.34 1.76 -25.97
C THR A 6 7.03 2.34 -25.44
N ASP A 7 6.54 1.87 -24.30
CA ASP A 7 5.29 2.37 -23.71
C ASP A 7 5.44 3.80 -23.17
N PHE A 8 6.59 4.10 -22.53
CA PHE A 8 6.92 5.42 -22.03
C PHE A 8 6.99 6.47 -23.16
N GLU A 9 7.60 6.11 -24.29
CA GLU A 9 7.77 7.01 -25.44
C GLU A 9 6.51 7.11 -26.32
N SER A 10 5.56 6.18 -26.18
CA SER A 10 4.33 6.16 -26.99
C SER A 10 3.11 6.67 -26.23
N LYS A 11 2.32 5.77 -25.63
CA LYS A 11 0.98 6.07 -25.11
C LYS A 11 0.99 6.67 -23.71
N ALA A 12 2.10 6.60 -22.97
CA ALA A 12 2.16 7.04 -21.58
C ALA A 12 1.71 8.50 -21.39
N LYS A 13 2.07 9.41 -22.30
CA LYS A 13 1.65 10.82 -22.22
C LYS A 13 0.13 10.98 -22.34
N ALA A 14 -0.50 10.31 -23.31
CA ALA A 14 -1.94 10.38 -23.50
C ALA A 14 -2.70 9.78 -22.31
N LEU A 15 -2.26 8.63 -21.80
CA LEU A 15 -2.86 8.00 -20.62
C LEU A 15 -2.69 8.87 -19.35
N PHE A 16 -1.55 9.54 -19.20
CA PHE A 16 -1.34 10.49 -18.11
C PHE A 16 -2.28 11.70 -18.22
N GLU A 17 -2.51 12.23 -19.43
CA GLU A 17 -3.48 13.31 -19.65
C GLU A 17 -4.93 12.87 -19.37
N GLU A 18 -5.27 11.61 -19.68
CA GLU A 18 -6.56 11.00 -19.31
C GLU A 18 -6.74 10.90 -17.79
N ASP A 19 -5.70 10.51 -17.05
CA ASP A 19 -5.72 10.49 -15.58
C ASP A 19 -5.92 11.90 -14.99
N LEU A 20 -5.26 12.92 -15.56
CA LEU A 20 -5.44 14.31 -15.14
C LEU A 20 -6.88 14.81 -15.41
N LYS A 21 -7.44 14.44 -16.58
CA LYS A 21 -8.82 14.76 -16.93
C LYS A 21 -9.79 14.09 -15.96
N LEU A 22 -9.62 12.80 -15.69
CA LEU A 22 -10.43 12.05 -14.73
C LEU A 22 -10.35 12.67 -13.33
N GLY A 23 -9.15 13.00 -12.85
CA GLY A 23 -8.95 13.67 -11.56
C GLY A 23 -9.72 15.00 -11.47
N LYS A 24 -9.74 15.78 -12.55
CA LYS A 24 -10.51 17.03 -12.64
C LYS A 24 -12.03 16.78 -12.65
N GLU A 25 -12.50 15.78 -13.40
CA GLU A 25 -13.92 15.39 -13.48
C GLU A 25 -14.46 14.90 -12.14
N LEU A 26 -13.65 14.13 -11.40
CA LEU A 26 -13.97 13.69 -10.03
C LEU A 26 -13.88 14.83 -9.00
N GLY A 27 -13.29 15.97 -9.36
CA GLY A 27 -13.14 17.13 -8.49
C GLY A 27 -12.00 17.00 -7.47
N ALA A 28 -10.94 16.27 -7.79
CA ALA A 28 -9.75 16.19 -6.95
C ALA A 28 -9.05 17.55 -6.85
N ARG A 29 -8.86 18.06 -5.62
CA ARG A 29 -8.25 19.39 -5.35
C ARG A 29 -6.91 19.31 -4.61
N GLY A 30 -6.46 18.11 -4.27
CA GLY A 30 -5.22 17.87 -3.54
C GLY A 30 -4.94 16.38 -3.42
N PHE A 31 -3.71 16.04 -3.06
CA PHE A 31 -3.26 14.65 -2.95
C PHE A 31 -2.84 14.28 -1.51
N PRO A 32 -3.03 13.01 -1.10
CA PRO A 32 -3.87 12.01 -1.76
C PRO A 32 -5.37 12.34 -1.60
N THR A 33 -6.20 11.95 -2.57
CA THR A 33 -7.67 11.94 -2.43
C THR A 33 -8.17 10.56 -2.83
N MET A 34 -8.92 9.91 -1.95
CA MET A 34 -9.53 8.59 -2.22
C MET A 34 -11.01 8.77 -2.48
N PHE A 35 -11.49 8.27 -3.62
CA PHE A 35 -12.90 8.21 -3.98
C PHE A 35 -13.41 6.78 -3.82
N PHE A 36 -14.49 6.60 -3.08
CA PHE A 36 -15.19 5.33 -2.92
C PHE A 36 -16.57 5.47 -3.57
N LEU A 37 -16.94 4.55 -4.45
CA LEU A 37 -18.21 4.57 -5.17
C LEU A 37 -18.89 3.20 -5.05
N ASN A 38 -20.23 3.16 -5.08
CA ASN A 38 -21.00 1.93 -5.19
C ASN A 38 -21.83 1.90 -6.49
N ASP A 39 -22.45 0.76 -6.79
CA ASP A 39 -23.23 0.56 -8.01
C ASP A 39 -24.49 1.45 -8.10
N SER A 40 -24.97 1.98 -6.97
CA SER A 40 -26.06 2.96 -6.92
C SER A 40 -25.61 4.39 -7.26
N GLY A 41 -24.32 4.62 -7.49
CA GLY A 41 -23.76 5.93 -7.77
C GLY A 41 -23.50 6.80 -6.53
N ASN A 42 -23.65 6.25 -5.32
CA ASN A 42 -23.28 6.97 -4.09
C ASN A 42 -21.76 7.04 -3.98
N LYS A 43 -21.25 8.14 -3.42
CA LYS A 43 -19.81 8.35 -3.25
C LYS A 43 -19.45 8.86 -1.86
N GLU A 44 -18.33 8.36 -1.34
CA GLU A 44 -17.63 8.90 -0.18
C GLU A 44 -16.24 9.34 -0.61
N ILE A 45 -15.74 10.44 -0.02
CA ILE A 45 -14.45 11.03 -0.38
C ILE A 45 -13.62 11.20 0.89
N VAL A 46 -12.38 10.70 0.86
CA VAL A 46 -11.40 10.90 1.93
C VAL A 46 -10.26 11.77 1.41
N TYR A 47 -10.18 13.00 1.92
CA TYR A 47 -9.16 13.98 1.54
C TYR A 47 -7.93 13.89 2.45
N GLY A 48 -6.75 13.88 1.81
CA GLY A 48 -5.46 13.84 2.47
C GLY A 48 -5.16 12.49 3.11
N THR A 49 -3.96 12.39 3.68
CA THR A 49 -3.59 11.21 4.48
C THR A 49 -4.43 11.17 5.74
N ARG A 50 -5.07 10.03 6.00
CA ARG A 50 -5.90 9.78 7.18
C ARG A 50 -5.54 8.45 7.83
N PRO A 51 -5.87 8.24 9.11
CA PRO A 51 -5.78 6.92 9.74
C PRO A 51 -6.63 5.89 8.99
N TYR A 52 -6.18 4.64 9.00
CA TYR A 52 -6.80 3.54 8.25
C TYR A 52 -8.32 3.40 8.48
N ALA A 53 -8.78 3.62 9.72
CA ALA A 53 -10.19 3.57 10.10
C ALA A 53 -11.10 4.55 9.31
N PHE A 54 -10.59 5.69 8.85
CA PHE A 54 -11.38 6.64 8.05
C PHE A 54 -11.71 6.07 6.66
N TYR A 55 -10.83 5.25 6.09
CA TYR A 55 -11.12 4.56 4.83
C TYR A 55 -12.12 3.43 5.04
N GLU A 56 -12.01 2.68 6.15
CA GLU A 56 -13.01 1.66 6.51
C GLU A 56 -14.40 2.29 6.70
N MET A 57 -14.50 3.42 7.40
CA MET A 57 -15.76 4.15 7.58
C MET A 57 -16.37 4.61 6.24
N ALA A 58 -15.55 5.08 5.29
CA ALA A 58 -16.02 5.49 3.97
C ALA A 58 -16.67 4.32 3.21
N ILE A 59 -16.07 3.13 3.31
CA ILE A 59 -16.61 1.91 2.67
C ILE A 59 -17.92 1.47 3.37
N ILE A 60 -17.93 1.43 4.70
CA ILE A 60 -19.12 1.01 5.50
C ILE A 60 -20.31 1.95 5.27
N LYS A 61 -20.08 3.26 5.11
CA LYS A 61 -21.16 4.21 4.79
C LYS A 61 -21.82 3.92 3.45
N LEU A 62 -21.08 3.43 2.46
CA LEU A 62 -21.62 3.07 1.15
C LEU A 62 -22.37 1.73 1.18
N ASN A 63 -21.96 0.82 2.06
CA ASN A 63 -22.63 -0.46 2.29
C ASN A 63 -22.32 -1.00 3.70
N ALA A 64 -23.31 -0.91 4.59
CA ALA A 64 -23.18 -1.29 6.00
C ALA A 64 -22.97 -2.79 6.22
N ASN A 65 -23.23 -3.63 5.21
CA ASN A 65 -23.11 -5.08 5.30
C ASN A 65 -21.71 -5.60 4.92
N ILE A 66 -20.80 -4.71 4.51
CA ILE A 66 -19.42 -5.11 4.17
C ILE A 66 -18.71 -5.58 5.45
N THR A 67 -18.15 -6.78 5.38
CA THR A 67 -17.31 -7.34 6.41
C THR A 67 -15.87 -7.40 5.95
N LYS A 68 -14.95 -7.13 6.86
CA LYS A 68 -13.51 -7.17 6.58
C LYS A 68 -13.05 -8.62 6.51
N SER A 69 -12.33 -8.97 5.45
CA SER A 69 -11.63 -10.25 5.38
C SER A 69 -10.39 -10.24 6.28
N GLU A 70 -10.24 -11.27 7.10
CA GLU A 70 -9.01 -11.49 7.86
C GLU A 70 -7.91 -12.10 6.99
N TYR A 71 -6.67 -11.92 7.43
CA TYR A 71 -5.48 -12.49 6.81
C TYR A 71 -4.46 -12.86 7.89
N ALA A 72 -3.54 -13.77 7.56
CA ALA A 72 -2.49 -14.16 8.49
C ALA A 72 -1.44 -13.03 8.63
N LYS A 73 -1.12 -12.70 9.88
CA LYS A 73 -0.35 -11.52 10.28
C LYS A 73 1.10 -11.84 10.64
N ASP A 74 1.52 -13.10 10.45
CA ASP A 74 2.90 -13.56 10.60
C ASP A 74 3.80 -13.03 9.48
N TRP A 75 5.09 -13.00 9.75
CA TRP A 75 6.04 -12.38 8.83
C TRP A 75 6.18 -13.19 7.54
N GLU A 76 6.13 -14.52 7.59
CA GLU A 76 6.21 -15.38 6.41
C GLU A 76 5.11 -15.05 5.41
N THR A 77 3.87 -14.92 5.89
CA THR A 77 2.72 -14.57 5.05
C THR A 77 2.84 -13.15 4.52
N LEU A 78 3.18 -12.18 5.36
CA LEU A 78 3.30 -10.78 4.92
C LEU A 78 4.41 -10.60 3.88
N PHE A 79 5.57 -11.24 4.06
CA PHE A 79 6.68 -11.21 3.11
C PHE A 79 6.51 -12.16 1.92
N SER A 80 5.50 -13.05 1.93
CA SER A 80 5.07 -13.77 0.72
C SER A 80 4.28 -12.88 -0.22
N LYS A 81 3.54 -11.91 0.33
CA LYS A 81 2.73 -10.96 -0.44
C LYS A 81 3.52 -9.71 -0.84
N TYR A 82 4.37 -9.22 0.05
CA TYR A 82 5.15 -8.01 -0.15
C TYR A 82 6.64 -8.35 -0.13
N HIS A 83 7.34 -8.10 -1.23
CA HIS A 83 8.78 -8.41 -1.33
C HIS A 83 9.61 -7.63 -0.30
N SER A 84 9.17 -6.44 0.08
CA SER A 84 9.82 -5.62 1.10
C SER A 84 8.82 -4.88 1.97
N LEU A 85 9.17 -4.63 3.23
CA LEU A 85 8.38 -3.85 4.18
C LEU A 85 9.29 -2.98 5.06
N THR A 86 8.82 -1.78 5.39
CA THR A 86 9.35 -1.00 6.52
C THR A 86 8.78 -1.51 7.84
N ALA A 87 9.41 -1.17 8.97
CA ALA A 87 8.86 -1.45 10.30
C ALA A 87 7.49 -0.80 10.52
N LYS A 88 7.20 0.33 9.87
CA LYS A 88 5.89 0.99 9.97
C LYS A 88 4.81 0.22 9.21
N GLU A 89 5.09 -0.23 8.00
CA GLU A 89 4.14 -1.03 7.21
C GLU A 89 3.89 -2.37 7.88
N PHE A 90 4.94 -3.07 8.32
CA PHE A 90 4.81 -4.32 9.05
C PHE A 90 3.96 -4.16 10.31
N SER A 91 4.20 -3.10 11.09
CA SER A 91 3.40 -2.80 12.29
C SER A 91 1.93 -2.57 11.98
N VAL A 92 1.61 -1.88 10.88
CA VAL A 92 0.22 -1.65 10.45
C VAL A 92 -0.45 -2.94 9.99
N LEU A 93 0.26 -3.79 9.25
CA LEU A 93 -0.29 -5.04 8.70
C LEU A 93 -0.43 -6.13 9.78
N SER A 94 0.60 -6.32 10.60
CA SER A 94 0.60 -7.36 11.65
C SER A 94 -0.19 -6.95 12.89
N GLY A 95 -0.40 -5.65 13.11
CA GLY A 95 -0.92 -5.11 14.38
C GLY A 95 0.13 -5.07 15.51
N MET A 96 1.35 -5.53 15.26
CA MET A 96 2.45 -5.49 16.24
C MET A 96 2.92 -4.04 16.47
N PRO A 97 3.24 -3.62 17.71
CA PRO A 97 3.81 -2.31 17.98
C PRO A 97 5.11 -2.07 17.19
N ARG A 98 5.30 -0.85 16.65
CA ARG A 98 6.43 -0.53 15.75
C ARG A 98 7.80 -0.94 16.29
N LYS A 99 8.05 -0.73 17.59
CA LYS A 99 9.33 -1.09 18.23
C LYS A 99 9.55 -2.60 18.24
N GLU A 100 8.51 -3.36 18.53
CA GLU A 100 8.55 -4.83 18.51
C GLU A 100 8.69 -5.35 17.07
N SER A 101 8.00 -4.71 16.11
CA SER A 101 8.17 -5.02 14.68
C SER A 101 9.61 -4.83 14.24
N GLU A 102 10.25 -3.72 14.60
CA GLU A 102 11.65 -3.47 14.27
C GLU A 102 12.60 -4.49 14.91
N ASN A 103 12.37 -4.87 16.17
CA ASN A 103 13.15 -5.92 16.84
C ASN A 103 13.01 -7.28 16.15
N LEU A 104 11.78 -7.68 15.82
CA LEU A 104 11.52 -8.93 15.09
C LEU A 104 12.24 -8.93 13.74
N LEU A 105 12.08 -7.87 12.95
CA LEU A 105 12.67 -7.75 11.62
C LEU A 105 14.20 -7.73 11.66
N ASN A 106 14.79 -7.07 12.67
CA ASN A 106 16.24 -7.16 12.91
C ASN A 106 16.67 -8.60 13.20
N GLY A 107 15.98 -9.32 14.10
CA GLY A 107 16.30 -10.71 14.40
C GLY A 107 16.15 -11.65 13.19
N LEU A 108 15.17 -11.39 12.32
CA LEU A 108 15.04 -12.10 11.04
C LEU A 108 16.21 -11.80 10.09
N SER A 109 16.76 -10.58 10.14
CA SER A 109 17.95 -10.22 9.37
C SER A 109 19.21 -10.89 9.92
N ASP A 110 19.37 -10.85 11.25
CA ASP A 110 20.50 -11.47 11.95
C ASP A 110 20.54 -13.01 11.74
N SER A 111 19.38 -13.62 11.49
CA SER A 111 19.25 -15.05 11.13
C SER A 111 19.28 -15.35 9.63
N GLY A 112 19.55 -14.35 8.79
CA GLY A 112 19.67 -14.51 7.33
C GLY A 112 18.36 -14.79 6.60
N ARG A 113 17.20 -14.52 7.22
CA ARG A 113 15.88 -14.71 6.59
C ARG A 113 15.41 -13.51 5.79
N LEU A 114 15.93 -12.31 6.12
CA LEU A 114 15.64 -11.06 5.44
C LEU A 114 16.95 -10.28 5.25
N GLU A 115 17.03 -9.52 4.17
CA GLU A 115 18.05 -8.50 4.00
C GLU A 115 17.57 -7.17 4.59
N LYS A 116 18.46 -6.43 5.26
CA LYS A 116 18.16 -5.11 5.83
C LYS A 116 18.87 -4.00 5.05
N LEU A 117 18.09 -3.14 4.42
CA LEU A 117 18.54 -1.90 3.79
C LEU A 117 18.29 -0.71 4.73
N SER A 118 19.34 -0.13 5.29
CA SER A 118 19.24 1.07 6.14
C SER A 118 19.24 2.36 5.33
N THR A 119 18.30 3.26 5.62
CA THR A 119 18.18 4.60 5.00
C THR A 119 18.18 5.68 6.08
N LYS A 120 18.29 6.95 5.68
CA LYS A 120 18.24 8.10 6.61
C LYS A 120 16.96 8.18 7.47
N ASN A 121 15.84 7.61 7.00
CA ASN A 121 14.53 7.73 7.63
C ASN A 121 13.99 6.40 8.18
N GLY A 122 14.86 5.41 8.37
CA GLY A 122 14.51 4.07 8.83
C GLY A 122 15.02 2.99 7.89
N SER A 123 14.82 1.73 8.27
CA SER A 123 15.25 0.59 7.47
C SER A 123 14.08 -0.01 6.68
N ILE A 124 14.43 -0.69 5.60
CA ILE A 124 13.55 -1.53 4.77
C ILE A 124 14.08 -2.94 4.89
N TRP A 125 13.19 -3.89 5.13
CA TRP A 125 13.51 -5.31 5.15
C TRP A 125 13.00 -5.96 3.88
N ILE A 126 13.82 -6.81 3.28
CA ILE A 126 13.60 -7.37 1.95
C ILE A 126 13.69 -8.89 2.07
N ARG A 127 12.72 -9.60 1.49
CA ARG A 127 12.82 -11.05 1.37
C ARG A 127 13.78 -11.37 0.24
N GLU A 128 14.85 -12.11 0.52
CA GLU A 128 15.70 -12.62 -0.56
C GLU A 128 14.83 -13.47 -1.50
N ASN A 129 14.84 -13.13 -2.79
CA ASN A 129 14.23 -14.01 -3.78
C ASN A 129 15.05 -15.29 -3.79
N THR A 130 14.52 -16.35 -3.18
CA THR A 130 15.01 -17.69 -3.49
C THR A 130 14.79 -17.86 -4.99
N SER A 131 15.88 -17.81 -5.76
CA SER A 131 15.83 -18.12 -7.18
C SER A 131 15.36 -19.57 -7.28
N LEU A 132 14.13 -19.77 -7.75
CA LEU A 132 13.65 -21.06 -8.22
C LEU A 132 14.04 -21.22 -9.69
#